data_AF-A0A7M7ND48-F1
#
_entry.id   AF-A0A7M7ND48-F1
#
_cell.length_a   1.000
_cell.length_b   1.000
_cell.length_c   1.000
_cell.angle_alpha   90.00
_cell.angle_beta   90.00
_cell.angle_gamma   90.00
#
_symmetry.space_group_name_H-M   'P 1'
#
loop_
_entity.id
_entity.type
_entity.pdbx_description
1 polymer ?
#
loop_
_entity_poly.entity_id
_entity_poly.type
_entity_poly.pdbx_seq_one_letter_code
_entity_poly.pdbx_strand_id
1 'polypeptide(L)'
;MARIPLGYHLVKHFPKCGNRDLWYKGYILVLTFLAYTTYHLSRKPIGVVKGVLHSNCSKYDDDDASIPFFPVFESNSSNVNDSCWCCWAPFGGGNANILLGSLDYAYLFAYAVGMFVSGHIGERVDLRYFLSFGMIASGFWTAMVGMAYFWNIHSFYYFIIMQIIGGLFQATGWPSVVAIVANWFGKGRRGLILGVWNTHTSLGNILGSLVAGIFVDKAWGWSFVVPGFIIGGMGVIIFLFLIVYPSDIDCKPTNSLPVPSPDPNEYSDDGEAVHSRREEQAKPEDIKAITFWGALQIPGVIEFSLCLFFAKLVSYTFLYWLPAYIHSTSHVTDERAADLSTLFDVGGILGGIFAGFLSDMADCSATVSFISLIIAAPLVYVYNAYGYISFTVSITLMAITGFFVNGPYALITTAVSADLGTHPSLKGNAKALATVSAIIDGTGTIGAAVGPLLTGVLNPNNDAEGWYKVFLMLAAAEIVGALLMVRQVIKEVRNFCRKSTVYQPLNSAPNDFDGLLDLQRYSKKQDICKHVLQRVFRING
;
A
#
# COMPACT_ATOMS: atom_id res chain seq x y z
N MET A 1 2.70 6.23 30.94
CA MET A 1 1.59 5.26 30.92
C MET A 1 0.50 5.84 30.02
N ALA A 2 0.29 5.27 28.83
CA ALA A 2 -0.82 5.68 27.98
C ALA A 2 -2.13 5.29 28.67
N ARG A 3 -3.14 6.16 28.64
CA ARG A 3 -4.45 5.86 29.23
C ARG A 3 -5.10 4.72 28.44
N ILE A 4 -5.52 3.67 29.11
CA ILE A 4 -6.34 2.59 28.55
C ILE A 4 -7.56 3.22 27.84
N PRO A 5 -7.88 2.82 26.59
CA PRO A 5 -8.98 3.43 25.85
C PRO A 5 -10.33 3.17 26.53
N LEU A 6 -11.28 4.11 26.46
CA LEU A 6 -12.58 3.99 27.14
C LEU A 6 -13.36 2.73 26.73
N GLY A 7 -13.29 2.37 25.45
CA GLY A 7 -13.92 1.18 24.89
C GLY A 7 -13.28 -0.13 25.35
N TYR A 8 -12.09 -0.12 25.96
CA TYR A 8 -11.46 -1.30 26.55
C TYR A 8 -12.36 -2.01 27.57
N HIS A 9 -13.11 -1.24 28.37
CA HIS A 9 -13.98 -1.80 29.40
C HIS A 9 -15.13 -2.66 28.84
N LEU A 10 -15.50 -2.42 27.58
CA LEU A 10 -16.47 -3.24 26.85
C LEU A 10 -15.81 -4.52 26.31
N VAL A 11 -14.55 -4.42 25.89
CA VAL A 11 -13.83 -5.49 25.18
C VAL A 11 -13.13 -6.48 26.13
N LYS A 12 -12.82 -6.09 27.38
CA LYS A 12 -12.10 -6.91 28.38
C LYS A 12 -12.78 -8.25 28.75
N HIS A 13 -14.04 -8.46 28.37
CA HIS A 13 -14.85 -9.63 28.74
C HIS A 13 -14.61 -10.86 27.84
N PHE A 14 -13.73 -10.77 26.84
CA PHE A 14 -13.39 -11.86 25.93
C PHE A 14 -11.85 -11.97 25.81
N PRO A 15 -11.15 -13.12 25.96
CA PRO A 15 -11.37 -14.43 26.59
C PRO A 15 -10.35 -14.75 27.75
N LYS A 16 -10.30 -15.99 28.28
CA LYS A 16 -9.37 -16.45 29.35
C LYS A 16 -7.87 -16.34 28.94
N CYS A 17 -7.00 -15.98 29.90
CA CYS A 17 -5.60 -15.54 29.71
C CYS A 17 -4.73 -16.26 28.65
N GLY A 18 -4.84 -17.57 28.47
CA GLY A 18 -4.00 -18.31 27.51
C GLY A 18 -4.27 -17.95 26.03
N ASN A 19 -5.51 -17.61 25.69
CA ASN A 19 -5.92 -17.22 24.32
C ASN A 19 -6.01 -15.69 24.16
N ARG A 20 -5.62 -14.94 25.19
CA ARG A 20 -5.86 -13.49 25.29
C ARG A 20 -4.88 -12.68 24.44
N ASP A 21 -3.60 -13.03 24.43
CA ASP A 21 -2.58 -12.35 23.60
C ASP A 21 -2.88 -12.51 22.10
N LEU A 22 -3.19 -13.74 21.65
CA LEU A 22 -3.56 -14.02 20.27
C LEU A 22 -4.86 -13.28 19.87
N TRP A 23 -5.83 -13.25 20.77
CA TRP A 23 -7.08 -12.51 20.56
C TRP A 23 -6.83 -11.01 20.37
N TYR A 24 -6.02 -10.39 21.24
CA TYR A 24 -5.68 -8.97 21.10
C TYR A 24 -4.84 -8.67 19.86
N LYS A 25 -3.90 -9.54 19.49
CA LYS A 25 -3.16 -9.45 18.22
C LYS A 25 -4.12 -9.44 17.03
N GLY A 26 -5.06 -10.40 17.00
CA GLY A 26 -6.09 -10.45 15.95
C GLY A 26 -7.00 -9.22 15.95
N TYR A 27 -7.45 -8.78 17.11
CA TYR A 27 -8.28 -7.58 17.30
C TYR A 27 -7.60 -6.31 16.77
N ILE A 28 -6.33 -6.08 17.12
CA ILE A 28 -5.57 -4.92 16.63
C ILE A 28 -5.30 -5.02 15.15
N LEU A 29 -5.01 -6.21 14.63
CA LEU A 29 -4.84 -6.43 13.20
C LEU A 29 -6.12 -6.09 12.42
N VAL A 30 -7.29 -6.48 12.93
CA VAL A 30 -8.59 -6.16 12.32
C VAL A 30 -8.91 -4.66 12.44
N LEU A 31 -8.71 -4.03 13.60
CA LEU A 31 -8.97 -2.60 13.75
C LEU A 31 -8.09 -1.75 12.83
N THR A 32 -6.80 -2.07 12.76
CA THR A 32 -5.86 -1.37 11.87
C THR A 32 -6.15 -1.64 10.40
N PHE A 33 -6.56 -2.86 10.07
CA PHE A 33 -7.03 -3.23 8.73
C PHE A 33 -8.23 -2.36 8.33
N LEU A 34 -9.28 -2.30 9.16
CA LEU A 34 -10.48 -1.51 8.89
C LEU A 34 -10.17 -0.01 8.80
N ALA A 35 -9.33 0.51 9.70
CA ALA A 35 -8.90 1.90 9.64
C ALA A 35 -8.27 2.22 8.28
N TYR A 36 -7.37 1.37 7.81
CA TYR A 36 -6.70 1.61 6.54
C TYR A 36 -7.59 1.35 5.32
N THR A 37 -8.50 0.38 5.38
CA THR A 37 -9.56 0.19 4.37
C THR A 37 -10.37 1.47 4.20
N THR A 38 -10.79 2.11 5.31
CA THR A 38 -11.56 3.36 5.22
C THR A 38 -10.74 4.51 4.64
N TYR A 39 -9.45 4.65 4.97
CA TYR A 39 -8.60 5.63 4.28
C TYR A 39 -8.54 5.38 2.77
N HIS A 40 -8.41 4.13 2.33
CA HIS A 40 -8.35 3.82 0.89
C HIS A 40 -9.69 4.05 0.17
N LEU A 41 -10.80 3.97 0.91
CA LEU A 41 -12.15 4.22 0.40
C LEU A 41 -12.31 5.64 -0.16
N SER A 42 -11.57 6.66 0.33
CA SER A 42 -11.58 8.01 -0.25
C SER A 42 -10.67 8.22 -1.46
N ARG A 43 -9.79 7.26 -1.81
CA ARG A 43 -8.78 7.48 -2.86
C ARG A 43 -9.34 7.28 -4.27
N LYS A 44 -10.17 6.26 -4.47
CA LYS A 44 -10.70 5.90 -5.80
C LYS A 44 -11.90 6.73 -6.31
N PRO A 45 -12.74 7.38 -5.46
CA PRO A 45 -13.86 8.18 -5.94
C PRO A 45 -13.53 9.23 -7.01
N ILE A 46 -12.40 9.94 -6.91
CA ILE A 46 -12.01 10.92 -7.93
C ILE A 46 -11.79 10.27 -9.30
N GLY A 47 -11.22 9.05 -9.35
CA GLY A 47 -11.02 8.32 -10.61
C GLY A 47 -12.33 7.92 -11.29
N VAL A 48 -13.40 7.73 -10.52
CA VAL A 48 -14.76 7.46 -11.03
C VAL A 48 -15.44 8.76 -11.45
N VAL A 49 -15.40 9.79 -10.58
CA VAL A 49 -16.08 11.07 -10.80
C VAL A 49 -15.48 11.87 -11.97
N LYS A 50 -14.23 11.62 -12.37
CA LYS A 50 -13.63 12.21 -13.59
C LYS A 50 -14.52 12.06 -14.82
N GLY A 51 -15.18 10.92 -14.98
CA GLY A 51 -16.05 10.63 -16.12
C GLY A 51 -17.16 11.69 -16.29
N VAL A 52 -17.79 12.09 -15.19
CA VAL A 52 -18.87 13.10 -15.16
C VAL A 52 -18.40 14.54 -15.04
N LEU A 53 -17.17 14.79 -14.54
CA LEU A 53 -16.60 16.14 -14.54
C LEU A 53 -16.25 16.61 -15.96
N HIS A 54 -15.86 15.67 -16.83
CA HIS A 54 -15.49 15.93 -18.22
C HIS A 54 -16.03 14.82 -19.14
N SER A 55 -17.28 14.99 -19.61
CA SER A 55 -17.97 14.07 -20.51
C SER A 55 -18.20 14.68 -21.89
N ASN A 56 -18.26 13.85 -22.92
CA ASN A 56 -18.74 14.28 -24.24
C ASN A 56 -20.27 14.14 -24.30
N CYS A 57 -20.96 15.27 -24.21
CA CYS A 57 -22.42 15.37 -24.13
C CYS A 57 -23.11 15.49 -25.51
N SER A 58 -22.34 15.51 -26.61
CA SER A 58 -22.87 15.66 -27.98
C SER A 58 -23.75 14.50 -28.48
N LYS A 59 -23.81 13.41 -27.73
CA LYS A 59 -24.63 12.23 -28.03
C LYS A 59 -26.00 12.21 -27.34
N TYR A 60 -26.24 13.15 -26.42
CA TYR A 60 -27.53 13.28 -25.73
C TYR A 60 -28.33 14.35 -26.46
N ASP A 61 -29.51 13.99 -26.97
CA ASP A 61 -30.47 14.96 -27.50
C ASP A 61 -30.99 15.84 -26.35
N ASP A 62 -31.21 17.13 -26.61
CA ASP A 62 -31.63 18.15 -25.63
C ASP A 62 -32.93 17.81 -24.87
N ASP A 63 -33.71 16.81 -25.33
CA ASP A 63 -35.02 16.42 -24.80
C ASP A 63 -35.03 15.06 -24.06
N ASP A 64 -33.90 14.36 -23.89
CA ASP A 64 -33.91 13.03 -23.26
C ASP A 64 -33.99 13.10 -21.72
N ALA A 65 -35.05 12.54 -21.14
CA ALA A 65 -35.24 12.45 -19.68
C ALA A 65 -34.23 11.50 -18.99
N SER A 66 -33.31 10.91 -19.75
CA SER A 66 -32.18 10.11 -19.27
C SER A 66 -30.94 10.94 -18.89
N ILE A 67 -30.95 12.26 -19.12
CA ILE A 67 -29.85 13.16 -18.74
C ILE A 67 -29.64 13.04 -17.21
N PRO A 68 -28.42 12.69 -16.74
CA PRO A 68 -28.09 12.72 -15.31
C PRO A 68 -28.47 14.08 -14.76
N PHE A 69 -29.01 14.15 -13.53
CA PHE A 69 -29.49 15.39 -12.90
C PHE A 69 -28.31 16.38 -12.67
N PHE A 70 -27.83 16.97 -13.75
CA PHE A 70 -26.93 18.10 -13.75
C PHE A 70 -27.81 19.33 -13.59
N PRO A 71 -27.48 20.27 -12.69
CA PRO A 71 -28.08 21.59 -12.78
C PRO A 71 -27.72 22.14 -14.15
N VAL A 72 -28.70 22.14 -15.06
CA VAL A 72 -28.59 22.77 -16.38
C VAL A 72 -28.29 24.23 -16.11
N PHE A 73 -27.02 24.59 -16.18
CA PHE A 73 -26.64 25.98 -16.21
C PHE A 73 -27.05 26.51 -17.58
N GLU A 74 -27.78 27.63 -17.57
CA GLU A 74 -27.94 28.46 -18.77
C GLU A 74 -26.55 28.73 -19.34
N SER A 75 -26.19 28.01 -20.39
CA SER A 75 -24.99 28.28 -21.14
C SER A 75 -25.24 29.62 -21.85
N ASN A 76 -24.57 30.68 -21.41
CA ASN A 76 -24.40 31.89 -22.22
C ASN A 76 -23.41 31.63 -23.38
N SER A 77 -23.35 30.39 -23.87
CA SER A 77 -22.52 29.97 -24.99
C SER A 77 -23.42 29.92 -26.22
N SER A 78 -23.33 30.95 -27.05
CA SER A 78 -23.94 31.00 -28.38
C SER A 78 -23.35 29.98 -29.38
N ASN A 79 -22.62 28.96 -28.91
CA ASN A 79 -21.96 27.96 -29.73
C ASN A 79 -22.66 26.60 -29.57
N VAL A 80 -23.56 26.31 -30.52
CA VAL A 80 -24.30 25.05 -30.69
C VAL A 80 -23.37 23.82 -30.93
N ASN A 81 -22.06 24.02 -31.00
CA ASN A 81 -21.03 22.98 -31.21
C ASN A 81 -20.23 22.63 -29.94
N ASP A 82 -20.64 23.07 -28.75
CA ASP A 82 -19.94 22.71 -27.52
C ASP A 82 -20.31 21.29 -27.06
N SER A 83 -19.44 20.33 -27.38
CA SER A 83 -19.59 18.93 -27.01
C SER A 83 -19.51 18.68 -25.49
N CYS A 84 -19.19 19.69 -24.67
CA CYS A 84 -19.02 19.58 -23.22
C CYS A 84 -20.04 20.42 -22.43
N TRP A 85 -21.25 20.64 -22.97
CA TRP A 85 -22.26 21.50 -22.33
C TRP A 85 -22.69 21.03 -20.93
N CYS A 86 -22.54 19.73 -20.63
CA CYS A 86 -22.88 19.13 -19.32
C CYS A 86 -21.68 19.00 -18.36
N CYS A 87 -20.51 19.52 -18.72
CA CYS A 87 -19.29 19.39 -17.93
C CYS A 87 -19.25 20.30 -16.70
N TRP A 88 -18.60 19.85 -15.62
CA TRP A 88 -18.46 20.66 -14.41
C TRP A 88 -17.26 21.61 -14.54
N ALA A 89 -17.51 22.92 -14.61
CA ALA A 89 -16.43 23.91 -14.60
C ALA A 89 -15.56 23.76 -13.33
N PRO A 90 -14.22 23.80 -13.41
CA PRO A 90 -13.40 24.23 -14.56
C PRO A 90 -12.92 23.09 -15.47
N PHE A 91 -13.49 21.88 -15.37
CA PHE A 91 -13.06 20.69 -16.11
C PHE A 91 -13.68 20.55 -17.50
N GLY A 92 -14.38 21.56 -18.02
CA GLY A 92 -14.98 21.53 -19.36
C GLY A 92 -14.04 21.90 -20.51
N GLY A 93 -12.87 22.51 -20.23
CA GLY A 93 -11.95 22.98 -21.26
C GLY A 93 -11.05 21.89 -21.86
N GLY A 94 -10.36 22.20 -22.96
CA GLY A 94 -9.42 21.27 -23.62
C GLY A 94 -8.21 20.85 -22.79
N ASN A 95 -7.99 21.46 -21.61
CA ASN A 95 -6.96 21.09 -20.64
C ASN A 95 -7.51 20.24 -19.47
N ALA A 96 -8.73 19.72 -19.55
CA ALA A 96 -9.39 18.97 -18.47
C ALA A 96 -8.55 17.83 -17.90
N ASN A 97 -7.99 16.97 -18.77
CA ASN A 97 -7.16 15.84 -18.34
C ASN A 97 -5.91 16.27 -17.56
N ILE A 98 -5.33 17.42 -17.91
CA ILE A 98 -4.20 18.02 -17.17
C ILE A 98 -4.67 18.53 -15.81
N LEU A 99 -5.83 19.20 -15.73
CA LEU A 99 -6.40 19.68 -14.47
C LEU A 99 -6.74 18.52 -13.52
N LEU A 100 -7.39 17.48 -14.04
CA LEU A 100 -7.76 16.28 -13.29
C LEU A 100 -6.51 15.51 -12.81
N GLY A 101 -5.51 15.35 -13.69
CA GLY A 101 -4.22 14.78 -13.29
C GLY A 101 -3.47 15.62 -12.27
N SER A 102 -3.62 16.95 -12.32
CA SER A 102 -3.05 17.88 -11.34
C SER A 102 -3.71 17.76 -9.96
N LEU A 103 -5.01 17.41 -9.88
CA LEU A 103 -5.67 17.13 -8.61
C LEU A 103 -5.14 15.86 -7.94
N ASP A 104 -4.97 14.78 -8.72
CA ASP A 104 -4.38 13.55 -8.22
C ASP A 104 -2.96 13.81 -7.71
N TYR A 105 -2.18 14.57 -8.49
CA TYR A 105 -0.83 14.97 -8.13
C TYR A 105 -0.80 15.79 -6.84
N ALA A 106 -1.63 16.83 -6.73
CA ALA A 106 -1.64 17.71 -5.56
C ALA A 106 -1.93 16.92 -4.27
N TYR A 107 -2.92 16.03 -4.30
CA TYR A 107 -3.26 15.16 -3.17
C TYR A 107 -2.11 14.19 -2.83
N LEU A 108 -1.57 13.45 -3.81
CA LEU A 108 -0.56 12.42 -3.57
C LEU A 108 0.80 13.01 -3.22
N PHE A 109 1.17 14.13 -3.82
CA PHE A 109 2.41 14.82 -3.49
C PHE A 109 2.34 15.41 -2.09
N ALA A 110 1.24 16.06 -1.72
CA ALA A 110 1.02 16.54 -0.35
C ALA A 110 1.01 15.38 0.65
N TYR A 111 0.39 14.25 0.32
CA TYR A 111 0.47 13.03 1.11
C TYR A 111 1.92 12.55 1.26
N ALA A 112 2.71 12.48 0.18
CA ALA A 112 4.10 12.05 0.24
C ALA A 112 4.95 12.94 1.16
N VAL A 113 4.79 14.26 1.06
CA VAL A 113 5.44 15.22 1.98
C VAL A 113 4.97 14.96 3.42
N GLY A 114 3.66 14.80 3.61
CA GLY A 114 3.05 14.48 4.90
C GLY A 114 3.57 13.18 5.50
N MET A 115 3.93 12.17 4.71
CA MET A 115 4.46 10.88 5.18
C MET A 115 5.81 11.05 5.88
N PHE A 116 6.73 11.81 5.27
CA PHE A 116 8.03 12.08 5.88
C PHE A 116 7.89 12.85 7.21
N VAL A 117 6.96 13.80 7.28
CA VAL A 117 6.71 14.60 8.48
C VAL A 117 6.01 13.78 9.56
N SER A 118 4.95 13.06 9.19
CA SER A 118 4.12 12.27 10.12
C SER A 118 4.87 11.09 10.72
N GLY A 119 5.79 10.45 9.99
CA GLY A 119 6.68 9.44 10.55
C GLY A 119 7.50 9.99 11.73
N HIS A 120 8.01 11.21 11.60
CA HIS A 120 8.79 11.87 12.64
C HIS A 120 7.94 12.33 13.84
N ILE A 121 6.72 12.79 13.58
CA ILE A 121 5.76 13.19 14.63
C ILE A 121 5.28 11.96 15.41
N GLY A 122 4.93 10.88 14.70
CA GLY A 122 4.38 9.64 15.26
C GLY A 122 5.28 8.98 16.31
N GLU A 123 6.60 9.20 16.25
CA GLU A 123 7.53 8.71 17.26
C GLU A 123 7.48 9.46 18.60
N ARG A 124 6.84 10.64 18.64
CA ARG A 124 6.82 11.55 19.80
C ARG A 124 5.45 11.77 20.41
N VAL A 125 4.40 11.37 19.70
CA VAL A 125 3.01 11.54 20.12
C VAL A 125 2.38 10.19 20.40
N ASP A 126 1.29 10.18 21.15
CA ASP A 126 0.49 8.98 21.33
C ASP A 126 -0.22 8.63 20.01
N LEU A 127 0.13 7.47 19.46
CA LEU A 127 -0.31 7.00 18.14
C LEU A 127 -1.84 6.88 18.03
N ARG A 128 -2.55 6.64 19.13
CA ARG A 128 -4.02 6.56 19.09
C ARG A 128 -4.62 7.92 18.78
N TYR A 129 -4.21 8.96 19.51
CA TYR A 129 -4.74 10.30 19.27
C TYR A 129 -4.31 10.83 17.90
N PHE A 130 -3.06 10.57 17.52
CA PHE A 130 -2.54 11.01 16.22
C PHE A 130 -3.28 10.37 15.05
N LEU A 131 -3.48 9.05 15.08
CA LEU A 131 -4.23 8.33 14.04
C LEU A 131 -5.71 8.77 14.01
N SER A 132 -6.36 8.88 15.17
CA SER A 132 -7.77 9.32 15.25
C SER A 132 -7.99 10.72 14.71
N PHE A 133 -7.15 11.68 15.11
CA PHE A 133 -7.22 13.05 14.61
C PHE A 133 -6.99 13.10 13.10
N GLY A 134 -5.98 12.37 12.61
CA GLY A 134 -5.72 12.20 11.19
C GLY A 134 -6.94 11.71 10.42
N MET A 135 -7.59 10.63 10.90
CA MET A 135 -8.78 10.06 10.27
C MET A 135 -9.95 11.05 10.25
N ILE A 136 -10.25 11.69 11.39
CA ILE A 136 -11.37 12.64 11.47
C ILE A 136 -11.12 13.83 10.54
N ALA A 137 -9.90 14.38 10.52
CA ALA A 137 -9.54 15.49 9.65
C ALA A 137 -9.58 15.06 8.17
N SER A 138 -9.05 13.88 7.81
CA SER A 138 -9.15 13.35 6.45
C SER A 138 -10.60 13.18 6.00
N GLY A 139 -11.45 12.59 6.84
CA GLY A 139 -12.86 12.42 6.54
C GLY A 139 -13.56 13.76 6.27
N PHE A 140 -13.28 14.77 7.10
CA PHE A 140 -13.77 16.13 6.90
C PHE A 140 -13.34 16.72 5.55
N TRP A 141 -12.04 16.69 5.24
CA TRP A 141 -11.52 17.30 4.01
C TRP A 141 -11.92 16.52 2.75
N THR A 142 -12.06 15.20 2.82
CA THR A 142 -12.67 14.40 1.76
C THR A 142 -14.12 14.82 1.53
N ALA A 143 -14.93 14.98 2.59
CA ALA A 143 -16.30 15.46 2.44
C ALA A 143 -16.37 16.87 1.83
N MET A 144 -15.43 17.76 2.17
CA MET A 144 -15.33 19.09 1.56
C MET A 144 -15.11 19.03 0.05
N VAL A 145 -14.33 18.08 -0.47
CA VAL A 145 -14.24 17.89 -1.94
C VAL A 145 -15.63 17.63 -2.55
N GLY A 146 -16.45 16.78 -1.91
CA GLY A 146 -17.82 16.53 -2.35
C GLY A 146 -18.78 17.70 -2.18
N MET A 147 -18.55 18.56 -1.17
CA MET A 147 -19.36 19.76 -0.96
C MET A 147 -19.28 20.76 -2.12
N ALA A 148 -18.27 20.68 -2.99
CA ALA A 148 -18.22 21.50 -4.19
C ALA A 148 -19.45 21.32 -5.09
N TYR A 149 -20.04 20.13 -5.13
CA TYR A 149 -21.31 19.88 -5.83
C TYR A 149 -22.47 20.66 -5.20
N PHE A 150 -22.68 20.50 -3.88
CA PHE A 150 -23.82 21.09 -3.18
C PHE A 150 -23.72 22.61 -3.02
N TRP A 151 -22.51 23.14 -2.94
CA TRP A 151 -22.23 24.58 -2.86
C TRP A 151 -21.99 25.22 -4.23
N ASN A 152 -22.11 24.44 -5.31
CA ASN A 152 -21.99 24.92 -6.68
C ASN A 152 -20.66 25.65 -6.96
N ILE A 153 -19.55 25.02 -6.55
CA ILE A 153 -18.21 25.61 -6.63
C ILE A 153 -17.53 25.22 -7.94
N HIS A 154 -17.14 26.23 -8.73
CA HIS A 154 -16.48 26.08 -10.02
C HIS A 154 -15.02 26.60 -10.04
N SER A 155 -14.37 26.65 -8.88
CA SER A 155 -12.99 27.14 -8.75
C SER A 155 -11.99 26.00 -8.65
N PHE A 156 -11.01 25.94 -9.57
CA PHE A 156 -9.94 24.94 -9.51
C PHE A 156 -9.14 25.02 -8.19
N TYR A 157 -8.93 26.23 -7.68
CA TYR A 157 -8.22 26.48 -6.42
C TYR A 157 -8.89 25.80 -5.23
N TYR A 158 -10.22 25.74 -5.22
CA TYR A 158 -10.96 25.03 -4.18
C TYR A 158 -10.54 23.56 -4.15
N PHE A 159 -10.64 22.87 -5.28
CA PHE A 159 -10.30 21.45 -5.38
C PHE A 159 -8.83 21.19 -5.00
N ILE A 160 -7.90 22.03 -5.48
CA ILE A 160 -6.48 21.91 -5.14
C ILE A 160 -6.22 22.07 -3.64
N ILE A 161 -6.81 23.08 -3.00
CA ILE A 161 -6.62 23.32 -1.56
C ILE A 161 -7.17 22.15 -0.73
N MET A 162 -8.38 21.67 -1.06
CA MET A 162 -8.98 20.53 -0.36
C MET A 162 -8.13 19.26 -0.53
N GLN A 163 -7.59 19.03 -1.73
CA GLN A 163 -6.71 17.90 -2.03
C GLN A 163 -5.38 17.97 -1.27
N ILE A 164 -4.73 19.14 -1.22
CA ILE A 164 -3.46 19.31 -0.49
C ILE A 164 -3.66 19.06 1.00
N ILE A 165 -4.67 19.71 1.60
CA ILE A 165 -4.93 19.58 3.04
C ILE A 165 -5.38 18.15 3.38
N GLY A 166 -6.27 17.58 2.58
CA GLY A 166 -6.71 16.19 2.72
C GLY A 166 -5.54 15.19 2.65
N GLY A 167 -4.64 15.36 1.69
CA GLY A 167 -3.44 14.54 1.53
C GLY A 167 -2.51 14.59 2.75
N LEU A 168 -2.26 15.79 3.29
CA LEU A 168 -1.43 15.99 4.48
C LEU A 168 -1.99 15.26 5.71
N PHE A 169 -3.29 15.38 5.97
CA PHE A 169 -3.90 14.69 7.11
C PHE A 169 -3.96 13.18 6.89
N GLN A 170 -4.20 12.74 5.66
CA GLN A 170 -4.31 11.31 5.35
C GLN A 170 -2.95 10.59 5.47
N ALA A 171 -1.85 11.30 5.30
CA ALA A 171 -0.49 10.77 5.48
C ALA A 171 -0.18 10.32 6.92
N THR A 172 -0.93 10.80 7.91
CA THR A 172 -0.77 10.38 9.32
C THR A 172 -1.07 8.90 9.54
N GLY A 173 -1.85 8.28 8.65
CA GLY A 173 -2.33 6.91 8.79
C GLY A 173 -1.22 5.87 8.78
N TRP A 174 -0.44 5.81 7.69
CA TRP A 174 0.50 4.71 7.45
C TRP A 174 1.53 4.52 8.56
N PRO A 175 2.35 5.54 8.92
CA PRO A 175 3.40 5.35 9.91
C PRO A 175 2.81 4.97 11.28
N SER A 176 1.63 5.51 11.61
CA SER A 176 0.94 5.18 12.86
C SER A 176 0.55 3.72 12.92
N VAL A 177 -0.10 3.23 11.88
CA VAL A 177 -0.60 1.86 11.82
C VAL A 177 0.53 0.84 11.74
N VAL A 178 1.58 1.11 10.95
CA VAL A 178 2.77 0.26 10.89
C VAL A 178 3.45 0.18 12.26
N ALA A 179 3.60 1.30 12.96
CA ALA A 179 4.17 1.32 14.31
C ALA A 179 3.31 0.52 15.31
N ILE A 180 1.98 0.65 15.24
CA ILE A 180 1.05 -0.13 16.08
C ILE A 180 1.20 -1.63 15.80
N VAL A 181 1.11 -2.06 14.54
CA VAL A 181 1.26 -3.49 14.18
C VAL A 181 2.61 -4.03 14.66
N ALA A 182 3.67 -3.24 14.54
CA ALA A 182 4.99 -3.65 15.01
C ALA A 182 5.10 -3.83 16.53
N ASN A 183 4.45 -2.95 17.31
CA ASN A 183 4.40 -3.07 18.77
C ASN A 183 3.77 -4.40 19.20
N TRP A 184 2.82 -4.92 18.42
CA TRP A 184 2.08 -6.15 18.74
C TRP A 184 2.72 -7.44 18.21
N PHE A 185 3.30 -7.41 17.00
CA PHE A 185 3.73 -8.63 16.32
C PHE A 185 5.24 -8.93 16.39
N GLY A 186 6.09 -7.98 16.82
CA GLY A 186 7.53 -8.23 16.98
C GLY A 186 8.21 -8.76 15.71
N LYS A 187 9.37 -9.41 15.83
CA LYS A 187 10.13 -10.02 14.70
C LYS A 187 9.61 -11.44 14.40
N GLY A 188 9.32 -11.77 13.14
CA GLY A 188 8.80 -13.09 12.75
C GLY A 188 8.51 -13.23 11.24
N ARG A 189 7.88 -14.33 10.81
CA ARG A 189 7.41 -14.54 9.42
C ARG A 189 6.26 -13.60 9.11
N ARG A 190 6.60 -12.40 8.65
CA ARG A 190 5.69 -11.27 8.44
C ARG A 190 5.09 -11.25 7.03
N GLY A 191 5.66 -11.93 6.04
CA GLY A 191 5.26 -11.82 4.63
C GLY A 191 3.80 -12.19 4.39
N LEU A 192 3.34 -13.36 4.83
CA LEU A 192 1.95 -13.79 4.65
C LEU A 192 0.97 -12.94 5.48
N ILE A 193 1.30 -12.70 6.76
CA ILE A 193 0.42 -11.93 7.66
C ILE A 193 0.24 -10.51 7.14
N LEU A 194 1.33 -9.85 6.77
CA LEU A 194 1.29 -8.50 6.23
C LEU A 194 0.76 -8.47 4.79
N GLY A 195 0.95 -9.52 4.00
CA GLY A 195 0.34 -9.68 2.68
C GLY A 195 -1.19 -9.77 2.76
N VAL A 196 -1.72 -10.57 3.68
CA VAL A 196 -3.17 -10.63 3.97
C VAL A 196 -3.66 -9.31 4.55
N TRP A 197 -2.90 -8.71 5.47
CA TRP A 197 -3.26 -7.42 6.05
C TRP A 197 -3.33 -6.32 4.99
N ASN A 198 -2.37 -6.25 4.05
CA ASN A 198 -2.34 -5.25 2.97
C ASN A 198 -3.57 -5.26 2.05
N THR A 199 -4.35 -6.35 2.05
CA THR A 199 -5.61 -6.43 1.28
C THR A 199 -6.60 -5.33 1.66
N HIS A 200 -6.41 -4.66 2.80
CA HIS A 200 -7.13 -3.44 3.17
C HIS A 200 -7.09 -2.38 2.06
N THR A 201 -5.99 -2.29 1.30
CA THR A 201 -5.77 -1.29 0.25
C THR A 201 -6.77 -1.52 -0.87
N SER A 202 -6.71 -2.70 -1.47
CA SER A 202 -7.59 -3.09 -2.56
C SER A 202 -9.04 -3.13 -2.12
N LEU A 203 -9.34 -3.62 -0.92
CA LEU A 203 -10.70 -3.62 -0.38
C LEU A 203 -11.25 -2.20 -0.26
N GLY A 204 -10.45 -1.26 0.26
CA GLY A 204 -10.82 0.15 0.35
C GLY A 204 -11.06 0.75 -1.04
N ASN A 205 -10.16 0.50 -1.99
CA ASN A 205 -10.33 0.95 -3.38
C ASN A 205 -11.62 0.41 -4.01
N ILE A 206 -11.92 -0.87 -3.85
CA ILE A 206 -13.16 -1.51 -4.35
C ILE A 206 -14.37 -0.81 -3.75
N LEU A 207 -14.42 -0.66 -2.41
CA LEU A 207 -15.52 0.03 -1.74
C LEU A 207 -15.64 1.48 -2.20
N GLY A 208 -14.53 2.19 -2.40
CA GLY A 208 -14.51 3.55 -2.93
C GLY A 208 -15.08 3.63 -4.34
N SER A 209 -14.73 2.69 -5.22
CA SER A 209 -15.32 2.56 -6.56
C SER A 209 -16.81 2.31 -6.51
N LEU A 210 -17.26 1.35 -5.70
CA LEU A 210 -18.68 0.97 -5.63
C LEU A 210 -19.52 2.11 -5.06
N VAL A 211 -19.06 2.75 -3.97
CA VAL A 211 -19.74 3.92 -3.40
C VAL A 211 -19.79 5.06 -4.40
N ALA A 212 -18.70 5.35 -5.11
CA ALA A 212 -18.70 6.39 -6.13
C ALA A 212 -19.61 6.06 -7.31
N GLY A 213 -19.63 4.81 -7.79
CA GLY A 213 -20.49 4.35 -8.88
C GLY A 213 -21.99 4.52 -8.59
N ILE A 214 -22.42 4.34 -7.33
CA ILE A 214 -23.83 4.55 -6.93
C ILE A 214 -24.29 6.01 -7.11
N PHE A 215 -23.38 6.96 -6.92
CA PHE A 215 -23.67 8.39 -6.84
C PHE A 215 -23.17 9.20 -8.04
N VAL A 216 -22.26 8.67 -8.85
CA VAL A 216 -21.57 9.40 -9.93
C VAL A 216 -22.55 10.03 -10.92
N ASP A 217 -23.57 9.27 -11.35
CA ASP A 217 -24.59 9.71 -12.31
C ASP A 217 -25.78 10.44 -11.66
N LYS A 218 -25.76 10.63 -10.33
CA LYS A 218 -26.86 11.29 -9.60
C LYS A 218 -26.38 12.62 -9.04
N ALA A 219 -25.57 12.52 -8.00
CA ALA A 219 -25.04 13.64 -7.27
C ALA A 219 -23.63 13.26 -6.83
N TRP A 220 -22.67 13.46 -7.73
CA TRP A 220 -21.28 13.02 -7.58
C TRP A 220 -20.63 13.53 -6.28
N GLY A 221 -21.14 14.61 -5.69
CA GLY A 221 -20.70 15.08 -4.37
C GLY A 221 -20.80 14.01 -3.28
N TRP A 222 -21.83 13.15 -3.32
CA TRP A 222 -21.99 12.04 -2.37
C TRP A 222 -20.90 10.98 -2.50
N SER A 223 -20.27 10.85 -3.68
CA SER A 223 -19.12 9.97 -3.91
C SER A 223 -17.93 10.30 -3.02
N PHE A 224 -17.87 11.50 -2.41
CA PHE A 224 -16.84 11.90 -1.45
C PHE A 224 -17.40 12.13 -0.04
N VAL A 225 -18.61 12.65 0.09
CA VAL A 225 -19.24 12.91 1.40
C VAL A 225 -19.46 11.61 2.18
N VAL A 226 -19.96 10.55 1.52
CA VAL A 226 -20.18 9.25 2.18
C VAL A 226 -18.85 8.64 2.68
N PRO A 227 -17.79 8.53 1.84
CA PRO A 227 -16.46 8.16 2.32
C PRO A 227 -15.96 9.01 3.48
N GLY A 228 -16.16 10.33 3.41
CA GLY A 228 -15.72 11.25 4.44
C GLY A 228 -16.32 10.94 5.82
N PHE A 229 -17.63 10.68 5.87
CA PHE A 229 -18.30 10.26 7.10
C PHE A 229 -17.81 8.90 7.61
N ILE A 230 -17.59 7.93 6.72
CA ILE A 230 -17.09 6.59 7.09
C ILE A 230 -15.69 6.70 7.72
N ILE A 231 -14.78 7.47 7.13
CA ILE A 231 -13.42 7.68 7.64
C ILE A 231 -13.47 8.39 9.00
N GLY A 232 -14.27 9.46 9.11
CA GLY A 232 -14.41 10.19 10.37
C GLY A 232 -14.98 9.32 11.50
N GLY A 233 -16.00 8.53 11.19
CA GLY A 233 -16.59 7.55 12.12
C GLY A 233 -15.57 6.50 12.57
N MET A 234 -14.78 5.97 11.63
CA MET A 234 -13.72 5.03 11.96
C MET A 234 -12.61 5.67 12.83
N GLY A 235 -12.31 6.95 12.63
CA GLY A 235 -11.41 7.72 13.50
C GLY A 235 -11.89 7.79 14.96
N VAL A 236 -13.21 7.94 15.16
CA VAL A 236 -13.85 7.87 16.49
C VAL A 236 -13.74 6.45 17.07
N ILE A 237 -13.96 5.41 16.26
CA ILE A 237 -13.79 4.02 16.69
C ILE A 237 -12.34 3.79 17.16
N ILE A 238 -11.34 4.22 16.37
CA ILE A 238 -9.93 4.12 16.77
C ILE A 238 -9.66 4.86 18.08
N PHE A 239 -10.24 6.05 18.26
CA PHE A 239 -10.06 6.84 19.48
C PHE A 239 -10.58 6.08 20.71
N LEU A 240 -11.74 5.44 20.57
CA LEU A 240 -12.42 4.74 21.65
C LEU A 240 -11.85 3.35 21.93
N PHE A 241 -11.28 2.66 20.95
CA PHE A 241 -11.05 1.20 21.01
C PHE A 241 -9.61 0.75 20.76
N LEU A 242 -8.74 1.60 20.21
CA LEU A 242 -7.38 1.20 19.85
C LEU A 242 -6.46 1.09 21.09
N ILE A 243 -5.77 -0.04 21.20
CA ILE A 243 -4.72 -0.28 22.21
C ILE A 243 -3.37 -0.26 21.51
N VAL A 244 -2.52 0.70 21.86
CA VAL A 244 -1.26 0.96 21.13
C VAL A 244 -0.17 -0.02 21.54
N TYR A 245 -0.05 -0.30 22.84
CA TYR A 245 1.01 -1.17 23.37
C TYR A 245 0.41 -2.40 24.07
N PRO A 246 0.98 -3.60 23.87
CA PRO A 246 0.64 -4.77 24.66
C PRO A 246 0.85 -4.57 26.17
N SER A 247 1.78 -3.71 26.58
CA SER A 247 2.02 -3.39 28.00
C SER A 247 0.85 -2.65 28.67
N ASP A 248 -0.02 -2.02 27.89
CA ASP A 248 -1.20 -1.33 28.43
C ASP A 248 -2.26 -2.34 28.93
N ILE A 249 -2.11 -3.62 28.56
CA ILE A 249 -2.90 -4.74 29.06
C ILE A 249 -1.99 -5.68 29.86
N ASP A 250 -2.16 -5.71 31.18
CA ASP A 250 -1.30 -6.44 32.13
C ASP A 250 -1.35 -7.98 31.91
N CYS A 251 -0.61 -8.46 30.91
CA CYS A 251 -0.53 -9.86 30.49
C CYS A 251 0.92 -10.33 30.59
N LYS A 252 1.46 -10.48 31.80
CA LYS A 252 2.68 -11.29 31.96
C LYS A 252 2.29 -12.77 31.77
N PRO A 253 2.98 -13.55 30.90
CA PRO A 253 2.77 -14.97 30.82
C PRO A 253 3.16 -15.63 32.15
N THR A 254 2.22 -16.32 32.81
CA THR A 254 2.40 -16.90 34.15
C THR A 254 3.30 -18.14 34.20
N ASN A 255 4.06 -18.45 33.14
CA ASN A 255 4.84 -19.69 33.05
C ASN A 255 6.36 -19.48 32.87
N SER A 256 6.91 -18.37 33.34
CA SER A 256 8.33 -18.38 33.73
C SER A 256 8.40 -18.84 35.18
N LEU A 257 8.80 -20.10 35.38
CA LEU A 257 9.16 -20.65 36.68
C LEU A 257 10.03 -19.64 37.47
N PRO A 258 9.88 -19.54 38.81
CA PRO A 258 10.75 -18.67 39.59
C PRO A 258 12.19 -19.15 39.40
N VAL A 259 13.03 -18.32 38.81
CA VAL A 259 14.48 -18.52 38.86
C VAL A 259 14.87 -18.46 40.33
N PRO A 260 15.45 -19.52 40.92
CA PRO A 260 15.93 -19.46 42.29
C PRO A 260 17.02 -18.38 42.36
N SER A 261 16.85 -17.43 43.28
CA SER A 261 17.90 -16.48 43.65
C SER A 261 19.14 -17.27 44.10
N PRO A 262 20.35 -17.04 43.55
CA PRO A 262 21.55 -17.65 44.10
C PRO A 262 21.89 -16.98 45.43
N ASP A 263 22.17 -17.80 46.44
CA ASP A 263 22.69 -17.41 47.76
C ASP A 263 24.03 -16.65 47.63
N PRO A 264 24.35 -15.65 48.50
CA PRO A 264 25.51 -14.78 48.30
C PRO A 264 26.88 -15.36 48.65
N ASN A 265 27.01 -16.64 48.98
CA ASN A 265 28.25 -17.19 49.53
C ASN A 265 28.72 -18.44 48.79
N GLU A 266 29.51 -18.28 47.73
CA GLU A 266 30.62 -19.21 47.45
C GLU A 266 31.61 -18.59 46.46
N TYR A 267 32.87 -18.52 46.91
CA TYR A 267 34.00 -17.94 46.22
C TYR A 267 34.98 -19.07 45.93
N SER A 268 35.31 -19.30 44.65
CA SER A 268 36.58 -19.92 44.24
C SER A 268 36.74 -19.86 42.72
N ASP A 269 37.62 -18.95 42.30
CA ASP A 269 38.73 -19.10 41.35
C ASP A 269 38.65 -20.26 40.33
N ASP A 270 38.56 -19.92 39.04
CA ASP A 270 39.55 -20.31 38.02
C ASP A 270 39.14 -19.79 36.62
N GLY A 271 40.14 -19.52 35.80
CA GLY A 271 40.07 -18.66 34.61
C GLY A 271 39.33 -19.22 33.39
N GLU A 272 38.67 -18.32 32.66
CA GLU A 272 38.87 -18.03 31.22
C GLU A 272 37.74 -17.11 30.74
N ALA A 273 38.12 -16.01 30.09
CA ALA A 273 37.22 -14.94 29.69
C ALA A 273 36.31 -15.37 28.51
N VAL A 274 35.10 -15.81 28.82
CA VAL A 274 33.99 -15.82 27.87
C VAL A 274 33.08 -14.63 28.18
N HIS A 275 33.27 -13.53 27.44
CA HIS A 275 32.35 -12.39 27.42
C HIS A 275 30.99 -12.82 26.84
N SER A 276 30.17 -13.48 27.65
CA SER A 276 28.74 -13.62 27.38
C SER A 276 28.09 -12.27 27.68
N ARG A 277 27.94 -11.47 26.62
CA ARG A 277 27.27 -10.18 26.66
C ARG A 277 25.79 -10.42 26.96
N ARG A 278 25.43 -10.37 28.25
CA ARG A 278 24.06 -10.28 28.74
C ARG A 278 23.37 -9.15 27.97
N GLU A 279 22.40 -9.47 27.13
CA GLU A 279 21.58 -8.47 26.45
C GLU A 279 20.81 -7.68 27.51
N GLU A 280 21.39 -6.58 27.96
CA GLU A 280 20.68 -5.53 28.69
C GLU A 280 19.52 -5.06 27.80
N GLN A 281 18.30 -5.45 28.17
CA GLN A 281 17.10 -4.78 27.69
C GLN A 281 17.16 -3.32 28.16
N ALA A 282 17.65 -2.45 27.29
CA ALA A 282 17.66 -1.02 27.52
C ALA A 282 16.22 -0.53 27.79
N LYS A 283 16.06 0.33 28.79
CA LYS A 283 14.78 0.98 29.08
C LYS A 283 14.27 1.70 27.81
N PRO A 284 12.96 1.69 27.52
CA PRO A 284 12.40 2.28 26.30
C PRO A 284 12.70 3.78 26.09
N GLU A 285 13.15 4.47 27.13
CA GLU A 285 13.34 5.93 27.17
C GLU A 285 14.68 6.40 26.55
N ASP A 286 15.70 5.52 26.41
CA ASP A 286 17.04 5.91 25.94
C ASP A 286 17.33 5.62 24.44
N ILE A 287 16.35 5.08 23.69
CA ILE A 287 16.52 4.80 22.26
C ILE A 287 16.29 6.09 21.45
N LYS A 288 17.38 6.73 21.01
CA LYS A 288 17.33 7.88 20.09
C LYS A 288 16.72 7.48 18.75
N ALA A 289 15.82 8.32 18.23
CA ALA A 289 15.24 8.20 16.90
C ALA A 289 16.35 8.18 15.83
N ILE A 290 16.15 7.41 14.76
CA ILE A 290 17.06 7.42 13.61
C ILE A 290 16.87 8.71 12.80
N THR A 291 17.96 9.25 12.25
CA THR A 291 17.86 10.38 11.32
C THR A 291 17.44 9.88 9.94
N PHE A 292 16.80 10.74 9.14
CA PHE A 292 16.45 10.44 7.75
C PHE A 292 17.65 9.91 6.94
N TRP A 293 18.81 10.56 7.08
CA TRP A 293 20.05 10.13 6.43
C TRP A 293 20.55 8.76 6.92
N GLY A 294 20.43 8.48 8.22
CA GLY A 294 20.79 7.17 8.77
C GLY A 294 19.89 6.06 8.25
N ALA A 295 18.60 6.34 8.03
CA ALA A 295 17.66 5.39 7.46
C ALA A 295 17.93 5.11 5.96
N LEU A 296 18.33 6.12 5.19
CA LEU A 296 18.73 5.94 3.78
C LEU A 296 20.01 5.10 3.61
N GLN A 297 20.89 5.09 4.60
CA GLN A 297 22.13 4.29 4.57
C GLN A 297 21.89 2.80 4.84
N ILE A 298 20.66 2.39 5.20
CA ILE A 298 20.33 0.98 5.42
C ILE A 298 20.35 0.25 4.07
N PRO A 299 21.14 -0.82 3.91
CA PRO A 299 21.24 -1.53 2.64
C PRO A 299 19.88 -2.06 2.16
N GLY A 300 19.48 -1.69 0.93
CA GLY A 300 18.21 -2.07 0.34
C GLY A 300 17.12 -1.00 0.42
N VAL A 301 17.19 -0.04 1.36
CA VAL A 301 16.15 0.99 1.49
C VAL A 301 16.01 1.80 0.21
N ILE A 302 17.12 2.25 -0.38
CA ILE A 302 17.08 3.07 -1.60
C ILE A 302 16.51 2.26 -2.77
N GLU A 303 17.02 1.05 -3.00
CA GLU A 303 16.60 0.22 -4.13
C GLU A 303 15.12 -0.16 -4.03
N PHE A 304 14.64 -0.55 -2.86
CA PHE A 304 13.22 -0.86 -2.66
C PHE A 304 12.33 0.38 -2.71
N SER A 305 12.82 1.54 -2.24
CA SER A 305 12.07 2.80 -2.35
C SER A 305 11.88 3.23 -3.81
N LEU A 306 12.94 3.14 -4.62
CA LEU A 306 12.88 3.47 -6.05
C LEU A 306 12.09 2.44 -6.85
N CYS A 307 12.19 1.15 -6.51
CA CYS A 307 11.33 0.12 -7.09
C CYS A 307 9.85 0.42 -6.78
N LEU A 308 9.53 0.74 -5.52
CA LEU A 308 8.18 1.08 -5.10
C LEU A 308 7.66 2.35 -5.77
N PHE A 309 8.52 3.34 -6.07
CA PHE A 309 8.16 4.51 -6.87
C PHE A 309 7.54 4.08 -8.21
N PHE A 310 8.21 3.22 -8.97
CA PHE A 310 7.69 2.78 -10.27
C PHE A 310 6.49 1.84 -10.15
N ALA A 311 6.51 0.91 -9.18
CA ALA A 311 5.37 0.02 -8.96
C ALA A 311 4.10 0.79 -8.56
N LYS A 312 4.21 1.79 -7.67
CA LYS A 312 3.09 2.66 -7.31
C LYS A 312 2.69 3.61 -8.44
N LEU A 313 3.62 4.10 -9.25
CA LEU A 313 3.31 4.89 -10.45
C LEU A 313 2.33 4.13 -11.33
N VAL A 314 2.60 2.84 -11.61
CA VAL A 314 1.72 2.02 -12.43
C VAL A 314 0.41 1.73 -11.73
N SER A 315 0.48 1.22 -10.48
CA SER A 315 -0.70 0.87 -9.69
C SER A 315 -1.68 2.03 -9.53
N TYR A 316 -1.18 3.24 -9.26
CA TYR A 316 -2.03 4.42 -9.05
C TYR A 316 -2.50 5.05 -10.36
N THR A 317 -1.77 4.87 -11.46
CA THR A 317 -2.31 5.22 -12.79
C THR A 317 -3.54 4.39 -13.09
N PHE A 318 -3.48 3.06 -12.87
CA PHE A 318 -4.67 2.21 -12.95
C PHE A 318 -5.75 2.67 -11.95
N LEU A 319 -5.40 2.97 -10.70
CA LEU A 319 -6.38 3.43 -9.71
C LEU A 319 -7.20 4.66 -10.16
N TYR A 320 -6.56 5.66 -10.75
CA TYR A 320 -7.20 6.94 -11.08
C TYR A 320 -7.70 7.09 -12.52
N TRP A 321 -7.19 6.27 -13.44
CA TRP A 321 -7.48 6.43 -14.87
C TRP A 321 -8.09 5.18 -15.52
N LEU A 322 -8.09 4.03 -14.84
CA LEU A 322 -8.67 2.80 -15.40
C LEU A 322 -10.19 2.92 -15.67
N PRO A 323 -11.02 3.50 -14.78
CA PRO A 323 -12.44 3.69 -15.10
C PRO A 323 -12.62 4.57 -16.35
N ALA A 324 -11.92 5.71 -16.43
CA ALA A 324 -11.95 6.60 -17.58
C ALA A 324 -11.48 5.92 -18.87
N TYR A 325 -10.42 5.10 -18.80
CA TYR A 325 -9.95 4.30 -19.92
C TYR A 325 -11.02 3.32 -20.42
N ILE A 326 -11.64 2.55 -19.51
CA ILE A 326 -12.68 1.57 -19.86
C ILE A 326 -13.89 2.28 -20.47
N HIS A 327 -14.32 3.40 -19.90
CA HIS A 327 -15.41 4.22 -20.44
C HIS A 327 -15.10 4.68 -21.88
N SER A 328 -13.90 5.22 -22.09
CA SER A 328 -13.47 5.75 -23.41
C SER A 328 -13.34 4.68 -24.51
N THR A 329 -12.95 3.45 -24.14
CA THR A 329 -12.62 2.39 -25.11
C THR A 329 -13.71 1.33 -25.30
N SER A 330 -14.54 1.11 -24.28
CA SER A 330 -15.54 0.02 -24.28
C SER A 330 -17.00 0.53 -24.37
N HIS A 331 -17.21 1.86 -24.46
CA HIS A 331 -18.53 2.50 -24.56
C HIS A 331 -19.53 2.02 -23.49
N VAL A 332 -19.04 1.75 -22.27
CA VAL A 332 -19.87 1.37 -21.11
C VAL A 332 -20.17 2.61 -20.26
N THR A 333 -21.23 2.56 -19.45
CA THR A 333 -21.58 3.64 -18.50
C THR A 333 -20.47 3.87 -17.46
N ASP A 334 -20.44 5.04 -16.82
CA ASP A 334 -19.46 5.37 -15.79
C ASP A 334 -19.54 4.43 -14.58
N GLU A 335 -20.77 4.10 -14.13
CA GLU A 335 -21.00 3.08 -13.10
C GLU A 335 -20.37 1.73 -13.51
N ARG A 336 -20.61 1.28 -14.75
CA ARG A 336 -20.12 -0.02 -15.20
C ARG A 336 -18.60 -0.03 -15.40
N ALA A 337 -18.02 1.07 -15.86
CA ALA A 337 -16.58 1.24 -15.94
C ALA A 337 -15.93 1.19 -14.54
N ALA A 338 -16.56 1.83 -13.55
CA ALA A 338 -16.13 1.78 -12.15
C ALA A 338 -16.14 0.35 -11.62
N ASP A 339 -17.23 -0.40 -11.83
CA ASP A 339 -17.35 -1.82 -11.46
C ASP A 339 -16.26 -2.68 -12.08
N LEU A 340 -16.07 -2.57 -13.40
CA LEU A 340 -15.06 -3.37 -14.11
C LEU A 340 -13.65 -3.06 -13.60
N SER A 341 -13.35 -1.79 -13.28
CA SER A 341 -12.04 -1.41 -12.75
C SER A 341 -11.71 -2.06 -11.40
N THR A 342 -12.70 -2.54 -10.64
CA THR A 342 -12.47 -3.22 -9.35
C THR A 342 -11.74 -4.56 -9.50
N LEU A 343 -11.80 -5.18 -10.68
CA LEU A 343 -11.15 -6.46 -10.95
C LEU A 343 -9.63 -6.37 -10.89
N PHE A 344 -9.07 -5.19 -11.20
CA PHE A 344 -7.65 -4.91 -11.00
C PHE A 344 -7.27 -4.98 -9.51
N ASP A 345 -8.11 -4.43 -8.64
CA ASP A 345 -7.90 -4.48 -7.19
C ASP A 345 -8.07 -5.91 -6.66
N VAL A 346 -9.04 -6.69 -7.17
CA VAL A 346 -9.23 -8.12 -6.84
C VAL A 346 -7.99 -8.93 -7.21
N GLY A 347 -7.46 -8.72 -8.43
CA GLY A 347 -6.17 -9.27 -8.83
C GLY A 347 -5.07 -8.93 -7.83
N GLY A 348 -5.01 -7.67 -7.41
CA GLY A 348 -4.03 -7.19 -6.44
C GLY A 348 -4.14 -7.79 -5.04
N ILE A 349 -5.34 -8.14 -4.56
CA ILE A 349 -5.53 -8.89 -3.31
C ILE A 349 -4.81 -10.23 -3.40
N LEU A 350 -5.10 -10.99 -4.47
CA LEU A 350 -4.52 -12.31 -4.68
C LEU A 350 -3.00 -12.20 -4.90
N GLY A 351 -2.55 -11.21 -5.66
CA GLY A 351 -1.14 -10.95 -5.93
C GLY A 351 -0.35 -10.59 -4.67
N GLY A 352 -0.90 -9.73 -3.81
CA GLY A 352 -0.25 -9.34 -2.55
C GLY A 352 -0.11 -10.50 -1.57
N ILE A 353 -1.16 -11.30 -1.40
CA ILE A 353 -1.11 -12.51 -0.56
C ILE A 353 -0.09 -13.50 -1.11
N PHE A 354 -0.13 -13.75 -2.43
CA PHE A 354 0.78 -14.69 -3.09
C PHE A 354 2.24 -14.23 -3.01
N ALA A 355 2.52 -12.95 -3.27
CA ALA A 355 3.86 -12.39 -3.16
C ALA A 355 4.38 -12.47 -1.72
N GLY A 356 3.54 -12.17 -0.72
CA GLY A 356 3.87 -12.34 0.69
C GLY A 356 4.21 -13.79 1.07
N PHE A 357 3.39 -14.73 0.61
CA PHE A 357 3.62 -16.17 0.79
C PHE A 357 4.94 -16.64 0.15
N LEU A 358 5.18 -16.28 -1.12
CA LEU A 358 6.42 -16.65 -1.81
C LEU A 358 7.65 -16.04 -1.15
N SER A 359 7.54 -14.79 -0.70
CA SER A 359 8.61 -14.11 0.01
C SER A 359 8.98 -14.85 1.30
N ASP A 360 8.00 -15.25 2.11
CA ASP A 360 8.24 -16.01 3.34
C ASP A 360 8.80 -17.42 3.07
N MET A 361 8.37 -18.06 1.98
CA MET A 361 8.83 -19.41 1.62
C MET A 361 10.28 -19.40 1.11
N ALA A 362 10.64 -18.39 0.32
CA ALA A 362 11.93 -18.32 -0.37
C ALA A 362 12.97 -17.45 0.35
N ASP A 363 12.58 -16.59 1.30
CA ASP A 363 13.44 -15.55 1.90
C ASP A 363 14.04 -14.60 0.81
N CYS A 364 13.25 -14.35 -0.25
CA CYS A 364 13.68 -13.67 -1.48
C CYS A 364 12.66 -12.62 -2.00
N SER A 365 12.40 -11.58 -1.21
CA SER A 365 11.42 -10.54 -1.57
C SER A 365 11.79 -9.74 -2.82
N ALA A 366 13.08 -9.48 -3.06
CA ALA A 366 13.54 -8.78 -4.24
C ALA A 366 13.33 -9.61 -5.50
N THR A 367 13.58 -10.93 -5.43
CA THR A 367 13.37 -11.86 -6.54
C THR A 367 11.89 -11.99 -6.91
N VAL A 368 11.01 -12.13 -5.90
CA VAL A 368 9.56 -12.14 -6.12
C VAL A 368 9.09 -10.84 -6.78
N SER A 369 9.58 -9.70 -6.29
CA SER A 369 9.24 -8.40 -6.85
C SER A 369 9.73 -8.27 -8.31
N PHE A 370 11.00 -8.59 -8.56
CA PHE A 370 11.61 -8.55 -9.90
C PHE A 370 10.83 -9.37 -10.93
N ILE A 371 10.52 -10.63 -10.60
CA ILE A 371 9.78 -11.52 -11.51
C ILE A 371 8.38 -10.95 -11.79
N SER A 372 7.71 -10.44 -10.75
CA SER A 372 6.36 -9.89 -10.90
C SER A 372 6.34 -8.68 -11.84
N LEU A 373 7.28 -7.73 -11.67
CA LEU A 373 7.38 -6.53 -12.51
C LEU A 373 7.72 -6.88 -13.97
N ILE A 374 8.63 -7.85 -14.21
CA ILE A 374 8.97 -8.32 -15.56
C ILE A 374 7.77 -8.96 -16.27
N ILE A 375 6.93 -9.69 -15.54
CA ILE A 375 5.69 -10.28 -16.08
C ILE A 375 4.61 -9.19 -16.27
N ALA A 376 4.52 -8.23 -15.36
CA ALA A 376 3.57 -7.12 -15.44
C ALA A 376 3.77 -6.24 -16.68
N ALA A 377 5.03 -5.95 -17.05
CA ALA A 377 5.33 -5.02 -18.15
C ALA A 377 4.64 -5.40 -19.49
N PRO A 378 4.77 -6.64 -20.01
CA PRO A 378 4.02 -7.04 -21.22
C PRO A 378 2.52 -7.19 -20.97
N LEU A 379 2.07 -7.58 -19.77
CA LEU A 379 0.64 -7.74 -19.46
C LEU A 379 -0.14 -6.43 -19.53
N VAL A 380 0.48 -5.34 -19.06
CA VAL A 380 -0.09 -3.99 -19.15
C VAL A 380 -0.36 -3.62 -20.62
N TYR A 381 0.59 -3.91 -21.51
CA TYR A 381 0.41 -3.69 -22.95
C TYR A 381 -0.63 -4.63 -23.58
N VAL A 382 -0.61 -5.91 -23.22
CA VAL A 382 -1.59 -6.92 -23.70
C VAL A 382 -3.01 -6.51 -23.31
N TYR A 383 -3.21 -5.95 -22.13
CA TYR A 383 -4.51 -5.42 -21.72
C TYR A 383 -4.98 -4.27 -22.63
N ASN A 384 -4.10 -3.33 -22.98
CA ASN A 384 -4.47 -2.26 -23.91
C ASN A 384 -4.85 -2.79 -25.31
N ALA A 385 -4.10 -3.76 -25.81
CA ALA A 385 -4.29 -4.31 -27.16
C ALA A 385 -5.52 -5.22 -27.29
N TYR A 386 -5.89 -5.96 -26.23
CA TYR A 386 -6.90 -7.03 -26.32
C TYR A 386 -8.05 -6.88 -25.31
N GLY A 387 -7.98 -5.93 -24.38
CA GLY A 387 -8.95 -5.75 -23.30
C GLY A 387 -10.35 -5.36 -23.76
N TYR A 388 -10.50 -4.86 -24.99
CA TYR A 388 -11.80 -4.47 -25.57
C TYR A 388 -12.49 -5.60 -26.36
N ILE A 389 -11.83 -6.76 -26.58
CA ILE A 389 -12.37 -7.83 -27.45
C ILE A 389 -13.63 -8.46 -26.87
N SER A 390 -13.63 -8.77 -25.58
CA SER A 390 -14.79 -9.31 -24.88
C SER A 390 -14.69 -9.05 -23.39
N PHE A 391 -15.82 -9.03 -22.70
CA PHE A 391 -15.86 -8.89 -21.24
C PHE A 391 -15.00 -9.96 -20.55
N THR A 392 -15.07 -11.22 -20.97
CA THR A 392 -14.27 -12.30 -20.37
C THR A 392 -12.77 -12.04 -20.50
N VAL A 393 -12.30 -11.60 -21.67
CA VAL A 393 -10.89 -11.26 -21.90
C VAL A 393 -10.49 -10.05 -21.04
N SER A 394 -11.32 -9.01 -21.01
CA SER A 394 -11.09 -7.81 -20.20
C SER A 394 -10.96 -8.14 -18.71
N ILE A 395 -11.92 -8.91 -18.17
CA ILE A 395 -11.96 -9.34 -16.77
C ILE A 395 -10.71 -10.15 -16.42
N THR A 396 -10.37 -11.12 -17.27
CA THR A 396 -9.24 -12.02 -17.05
C THR A 396 -7.92 -11.27 -17.08
N LEU A 397 -7.69 -10.46 -18.12
CA LEU A 397 -6.47 -9.68 -18.25
C LEU A 397 -6.35 -8.65 -17.13
N MET A 398 -7.43 -8.00 -16.73
CA MET A 398 -7.41 -7.01 -15.65
C MET A 398 -7.08 -7.63 -14.29
N ALA A 399 -7.63 -8.81 -13.99
CA ALA A 399 -7.28 -9.56 -12.78
C ALA A 399 -5.81 -10.03 -12.79
N ILE A 400 -5.31 -10.54 -13.92
CA ILE A 400 -3.92 -11.00 -14.03
C ILE A 400 -2.94 -9.82 -13.97
N THR A 401 -3.22 -8.72 -14.65
CA THR A 401 -2.41 -7.51 -14.58
C THR A 401 -2.40 -6.95 -13.16
N GLY A 402 -3.56 -6.87 -12.50
CA GLY A 402 -3.68 -6.44 -11.11
C GLY A 402 -2.86 -7.32 -10.15
N PHE A 403 -2.84 -8.64 -10.39
CA PHE A 403 -2.04 -9.59 -9.60
C PHE A 403 -0.54 -9.27 -9.64
N PHE A 404 0.02 -9.10 -10.83
CA PHE A 404 1.46 -8.88 -10.99
C PHE A 404 1.91 -7.44 -10.71
N VAL A 405 1.04 -6.45 -10.94
CA VAL A 405 1.35 -5.04 -10.65
C VAL A 405 1.26 -4.76 -9.13
N ASN A 406 0.16 -5.17 -8.49
CA ASN A 406 -0.05 -4.85 -7.07
C ASN A 406 0.68 -5.81 -6.12
N GLY A 407 1.10 -7.00 -6.56
CA GLY A 407 1.90 -7.95 -5.78
C GLY A 407 3.21 -7.35 -5.22
N PRO A 408 4.15 -6.85 -6.06
CA PRO A 408 5.38 -6.21 -5.60
C PRO A 408 5.09 -4.93 -4.81
N TYR A 409 4.08 -4.15 -5.20
CA TYR A 409 3.64 -2.99 -4.45
C TYR A 409 3.26 -3.36 -3.00
N ALA A 410 2.41 -4.38 -2.81
CA ALA A 410 1.95 -4.85 -1.51
C ALA A 410 3.10 -5.42 -0.66
N LEU A 411 3.95 -6.23 -1.29
CA LEU A 411 5.08 -6.90 -0.65
C LEU A 411 6.11 -5.88 -0.15
N ILE A 412 6.48 -4.91 -0.98
CA ILE A 412 7.51 -3.92 -0.64
C ILE A 412 6.99 -2.96 0.43
N THR A 413 5.76 -2.48 0.27
CA THR A 413 5.13 -1.52 1.19
C THR A 413 5.02 -2.10 2.60
N THR A 414 4.72 -3.40 2.73
CA THR A 414 4.51 -4.03 4.03
C THR A 414 5.70 -4.85 4.53
N ALA A 415 5.88 -6.06 4.03
CA ALA A 415 6.84 -7.02 4.55
C ALA A 415 8.29 -6.53 4.43
N VAL A 416 8.70 -6.08 3.24
CA VAL A 416 10.07 -5.57 3.03
C VAL A 416 10.33 -4.33 3.86
N SER A 417 9.37 -3.40 3.89
CA SER A 417 9.46 -2.21 4.73
C SER A 417 9.64 -2.58 6.21
N ALA A 418 8.91 -3.59 6.68
CA ALA A 418 9.01 -4.06 8.04
C ALA A 418 10.34 -4.75 8.36
N ASP A 419 10.87 -5.52 7.41
CA ASP A 419 12.15 -6.22 7.54
C ASP A 419 13.32 -5.23 7.52
N LEU A 420 13.31 -4.25 6.61
CA LEU A 420 14.30 -3.18 6.58
C LEU A 420 14.24 -2.28 7.82
N GLY A 421 13.04 -2.00 8.32
CA GLY A 421 12.85 -1.25 9.57
C GLY A 421 13.24 -2.02 10.83
N THR A 422 13.54 -3.31 10.72
CA THR A 422 14.10 -4.14 11.80
C THR A 422 15.48 -4.72 11.48
N HIS A 423 16.14 -4.16 10.45
CA HIS A 423 17.44 -4.61 9.95
C HIS A 423 18.51 -4.64 11.07
N PRO A 424 19.44 -5.61 11.07
CA PRO A 424 20.46 -5.75 12.13
C PRO A 424 21.30 -4.49 12.40
N SER A 425 21.51 -3.64 11.38
CA SER A 425 22.22 -2.35 11.52
C SER A 425 21.53 -1.38 12.49
N LEU A 426 20.25 -1.59 12.78
CA LEU A 426 19.44 -0.76 13.68
C LEU A 426 19.58 -1.13 15.17
N LYS A 427 20.32 -2.21 15.50
CA LYS A 427 20.59 -2.63 16.89
C LYS A 427 19.33 -2.69 17.79
N GLY A 428 18.19 -3.09 17.23
CA GLY A 428 16.94 -3.22 17.99
C GLY A 428 16.16 -1.91 18.20
N ASN A 429 16.51 -0.82 17.50
CA ASN A 429 15.75 0.42 17.55
C ASN A 429 14.36 0.26 16.90
N ALA A 430 13.35 -0.08 17.70
CA ALA A 430 11.98 -0.26 17.23
C ALA A 430 11.36 1.02 16.62
N LYS A 431 11.84 2.22 17.00
CA LYS A 431 11.35 3.49 16.45
C LYS A 431 11.79 3.69 14.99
N ALA A 432 12.93 3.12 14.58
CA ALA A 432 13.43 3.24 13.21
C ALA A 432 12.48 2.65 12.15
N LEU A 433 11.60 1.73 12.54
CA LEU A 433 10.62 1.13 11.65
C LEU A 433 9.66 2.16 11.03
N ALA A 434 9.12 3.07 11.85
CA ALA A 434 8.19 4.10 11.38
C ALA A 434 8.86 5.02 10.36
N THR A 435 10.10 5.45 10.65
CA THR A 435 10.91 6.27 9.74
C THR A 435 11.26 5.54 8.44
N VAL A 436 11.74 4.29 8.50
CA VAL A 436 12.06 3.51 7.29
C VAL A 436 10.82 3.27 6.44
N SER A 437 9.69 2.96 7.07
CA SER A 437 8.43 2.78 6.36
C SER A 437 7.92 4.07 5.73
N ALA A 438 8.03 5.20 6.43
CA ALA A 438 7.71 6.51 5.87
C ALA A 438 8.59 6.87 4.67
N ILE A 439 9.88 6.52 4.68
CA ILE A 439 10.80 6.77 3.55
C ILE A 439 10.41 5.95 2.33
N ILE A 440 10.22 4.65 2.52
CA ILE A 440 9.87 3.73 1.43
C ILE A 440 8.51 4.11 0.85
N ASP A 441 7.48 4.19 1.70
CA ASP A 441 6.11 4.46 1.26
C ASP A 441 5.95 5.91 0.74
N GLY A 442 6.62 6.87 1.36
CA GLY A 442 6.67 8.26 0.92
C GLY A 442 7.28 8.40 -0.47
N THR A 443 8.45 7.79 -0.71
CA THR A 443 9.08 7.75 -2.05
C THR A 443 8.17 7.07 -3.07
N GLY A 444 7.58 5.93 -2.68
CA GLY A 444 6.57 5.26 -3.49
C GLY A 444 5.40 6.17 -3.88
N THR A 445 4.94 6.98 -2.94
CA THR A 445 3.78 7.88 -3.15
C THR A 445 4.11 9.06 -4.06
N ILE A 446 5.38 9.48 -4.16
CA ILE A 446 5.81 10.41 -5.21
C ILE A 446 5.58 9.77 -6.59
N GLY A 447 5.90 8.49 -6.77
CA GLY A 447 5.62 7.76 -8.01
C GLY A 447 4.12 7.69 -8.31
N ALA A 448 3.31 7.41 -7.28
CA ALA A 448 1.85 7.48 -7.37
C ALA A 448 1.32 8.86 -7.78
N ALA A 449 2.00 9.96 -7.43
CA ALA A 449 1.65 11.31 -7.87
C ALA A 449 2.01 11.56 -9.34
N VAL A 450 3.20 11.10 -9.75
CA VAL A 450 3.75 11.33 -11.09
C VAL A 450 2.97 10.58 -12.18
N GLY A 451 2.58 9.33 -11.95
CA GLY A 451 1.91 8.50 -12.98
C GLY A 451 0.58 9.09 -13.50
N PRO A 452 -0.40 9.38 -12.63
CA PRO A 452 -1.65 10.01 -13.02
C PRO A 452 -1.48 11.39 -13.66
N LEU A 453 -0.51 12.19 -13.20
CA LEU A 453 -0.18 13.48 -13.83
C LEU A 453 0.32 13.28 -15.26
N LEU A 454 1.32 12.39 -15.45
CA LEU A 454 1.83 12.07 -16.78
C LEU A 454 0.75 11.49 -17.67
N THR A 455 -0.20 10.74 -17.12
CA THR A 455 -1.35 10.23 -17.88
C THR A 455 -2.18 11.37 -18.48
N GLY A 456 -2.50 12.39 -17.67
CA GLY A 456 -3.20 13.58 -18.16
C GLY A 456 -2.41 14.39 -19.20
N VAL A 457 -1.08 14.42 -19.09
CA VAL A 457 -0.18 15.10 -20.04
C VAL A 457 0.00 14.31 -21.34
N LEU A 458 0.07 12.98 -21.26
CA LEU A 458 0.29 12.09 -22.41
C LEU A 458 -0.99 11.87 -23.23
N ASN A 459 -2.16 12.00 -22.60
CA ASN A 459 -3.45 11.86 -23.24
C ASN A 459 -4.36 13.09 -23.02
N PRO A 460 -3.97 14.29 -23.51
CA PRO A 460 -4.75 15.50 -23.31
C PRO A 460 -6.12 15.41 -23.99
N ASN A 461 -6.20 14.75 -25.15
CA ASN A 461 -7.41 14.68 -25.99
C ASN A 461 -8.30 13.45 -25.73
N ASN A 462 -7.93 12.59 -24.78
CA ASN A 462 -8.61 11.33 -24.50
C ASN A 462 -8.77 10.40 -25.73
N ASP A 463 -7.72 10.29 -26.56
CA ASP A 463 -7.73 9.51 -27.80
C ASP A 463 -6.93 8.20 -27.68
N ALA A 464 -7.09 7.31 -28.67
CA ALA A 464 -6.43 6.00 -28.68
C ALA A 464 -4.89 6.10 -28.72
N GLU A 465 -4.35 7.12 -29.39
CA GLU A 465 -2.91 7.35 -29.49
C GLU A 465 -2.33 7.79 -28.13
N GLY A 466 -3.03 8.67 -27.42
CA GLY A 466 -2.68 9.09 -26.07
C GLY A 466 -2.70 7.91 -25.10
N TRP A 467 -3.73 7.07 -25.16
CA TRP A 467 -3.77 5.84 -24.35
C TRP A 467 -2.61 4.89 -24.67
N TYR A 468 -2.24 4.72 -25.94
CA TYR A 468 -1.07 3.92 -26.30
C TYR A 468 0.22 4.46 -25.64
N LYS A 469 0.43 5.78 -25.64
CA LYS A 469 1.58 6.42 -24.97
C LYS A 469 1.58 6.18 -23.46
N VAL A 470 0.40 6.24 -22.82
CA VAL A 470 0.22 5.95 -21.39
C VAL A 470 0.62 4.50 -21.09
N PHE A 471 0.09 3.53 -21.82
CA PHE A 471 0.41 2.12 -21.59
C PHE A 471 1.88 1.79 -21.86
N LEU A 472 2.53 2.46 -22.82
CA LEU A 472 3.98 2.35 -23.04
C LEU A 472 4.78 2.91 -21.85
N MET A 473 4.38 4.06 -21.31
CA MET A 473 4.98 4.63 -20.10
C MET A 473 4.87 3.66 -18.91
N LEU A 474 3.69 3.03 -18.74
CA LEU A 474 3.48 2.06 -17.66
C LEU A 474 4.37 0.83 -17.81
N ALA A 475 4.46 0.25 -19.01
CA ALA A 475 5.35 -0.87 -19.28
C ALA A 475 6.83 -0.51 -19.05
N ALA A 476 7.26 0.70 -19.45
CA ALA A 476 8.60 1.19 -19.21
C ALA A 476 8.89 1.35 -17.70
N ALA A 477 7.93 1.85 -16.93
CA ALA A 477 8.05 1.98 -15.47
C ALA A 477 8.26 0.62 -14.79
N GLU A 478 7.50 -0.42 -15.17
CA GLU A 478 7.69 -1.79 -14.67
C GLU A 478 9.11 -2.32 -14.94
N ILE A 479 9.62 -2.13 -16.17
CA ILE A 479 10.97 -2.56 -16.56
C ILE A 479 12.03 -1.82 -15.74
N VAL A 480 11.91 -0.50 -15.58
CA VAL A 480 12.87 0.29 -14.78
C VAL A 480 12.82 -0.13 -13.32
N GLY A 481 11.63 -0.36 -12.74
CA GLY A 481 11.45 -0.91 -11.40
C GLY A 481 12.16 -2.26 -11.23
N ALA A 482 12.01 -3.16 -12.20
CA ALA A 482 12.70 -4.45 -12.20
C ALA A 482 14.23 -4.28 -12.27
N LEU A 483 14.74 -3.41 -13.15
CA LEU A 483 16.19 -3.18 -13.28
C LEU A 483 16.82 -2.68 -11.97
N LEU A 484 16.12 -1.85 -11.21
CA LEU A 484 16.57 -1.37 -9.90
C LEU A 484 16.69 -2.50 -8.87
N MET A 485 15.93 -3.58 -9.04
CA MET A 485 15.97 -4.75 -8.15
C MET A 485 17.11 -5.73 -8.43
N VAL A 486 17.76 -5.63 -9.60
CA VAL A 486 18.79 -6.59 -10.02
C VAL A 486 19.87 -6.78 -8.95
N ARG A 487 20.40 -5.69 -8.36
CA ARG A 487 21.45 -5.81 -7.32
C ARG A 487 20.97 -6.58 -6.08
N GLN A 488 19.72 -6.37 -5.66
CA GLN A 488 19.15 -7.07 -4.51
C GLN A 488 18.86 -8.54 -4.84
N VAL A 489 18.36 -8.83 -6.04
CA VAL A 489 18.20 -10.21 -6.54
C VAL A 489 19.55 -10.94 -6.54
N ILE A 490 20.62 -10.31 -7.04
CA ILE A 490 21.96 -10.89 -7.03
C ILE A 490 22.41 -11.25 -5.61
N LYS A 491 22.13 -10.37 -4.65
CA LYS A 491 22.46 -10.57 -3.23
C LYS A 491 21.65 -11.73 -2.64
N GLU A 492 20.35 -11.81 -2.90
CA GLU A 492 19.48 -12.89 -2.45
C GLU A 492 19.91 -14.25 -3.02
N VAL A 493 20.15 -14.33 -4.33
CA VAL A 493 20.60 -15.54 -5.01
C VAL A 493 21.94 -16.01 -4.45
N ARG A 494 22.90 -15.10 -4.22
CA ARG A 494 24.20 -15.44 -3.62
C ARG A 494 24.02 -15.97 -2.19
N ASN A 495 23.17 -15.35 -1.39
CA ASN A 495 22.89 -15.78 -0.02
C ASN A 495 22.21 -17.15 0.02
N PHE A 496 21.24 -17.38 -0.87
CA PHE A 496 20.55 -18.66 -1.05
C PHE A 496 21.56 -19.78 -1.40
N CYS A 497 22.48 -19.51 -2.32
CA CYS A 497 23.51 -20.47 -2.68
C CYS A 497 24.53 -20.70 -1.57
N ARG A 498 24.94 -19.66 -0.82
CA ARG A 498 25.82 -19.83 0.34
C ARG A 498 25.19 -20.72 1.42
N LYS A 499 23.91 -20.50 1.76
CA LYS A 499 23.17 -21.35 2.72
C LYS A 499 23.09 -22.81 2.24
N SER A 500 22.95 -23.02 0.92
CA SER A 500 22.89 -24.35 0.29
C SER A 500 24.24 -25.05 0.15
N THR A 501 25.37 -24.38 0.38
CA THR A 501 26.71 -24.99 0.40
C THR A 501 27.16 -25.36 1.82
N VAL A 502 26.71 -24.62 2.84
CA VAL A 502 27.11 -24.81 4.25
C VAL A 502 26.36 -25.95 4.95
N TYR A 503 25.17 -26.33 4.46
CA TYR A 503 24.39 -27.45 5.01
C TYR A 503 24.90 -28.82 4.49
N GLN A 504 26.17 -29.15 4.76
CA GLN A 504 26.65 -30.52 4.60
C GLN A 504 25.99 -31.38 5.70
N PRO A 505 25.23 -32.43 5.38
CA PRO A 505 24.71 -33.32 6.42
C PRO A 505 25.92 -33.89 7.18
N LEU A 506 25.95 -33.69 8.50
CA LEU A 506 26.88 -34.35 9.41
C LEU A 506 26.77 -35.87 9.22
N ASN A 507 27.66 -36.46 8.40
CA ASN A 507 28.13 -37.86 8.32
C ASN A 507 27.21 -39.03 8.74
N SER A 508 25.89 -38.85 8.78
CA SER A 508 24.92 -39.87 9.14
C SER A 508 24.00 -40.07 7.95
N ALA A 509 23.98 -41.31 7.43
CA ALA A 509 23.02 -41.68 6.41
C ALA A 509 21.60 -41.46 6.98
N PRO A 510 20.67 -40.83 6.22
CA PRO A 510 19.31 -40.67 6.70
C PRO A 510 18.67 -42.03 6.89
N ASN A 511 18.17 -42.28 8.11
CA ASN A 511 17.55 -43.55 8.48
C ASN A 511 16.03 -43.58 8.19
N ASP A 512 15.46 -42.48 7.70
CA ASP A 512 14.03 -42.33 7.43
C ASP A 512 13.74 -41.70 6.04
N PHE A 513 12.47 -41.79 5.63
CA PHE A 513 11.99 -41.28 4.34
C PHE A 513 12.08 -39.75 4.24
N ASP A 514 11.90 -39.04 5.36
CA ASP A 514 11.99 -37.58 5.41
C ASP A 514 13.44 -37.09 5.18
N GLY A 515 14.44 -37.78 5.74
CA GLY A 515 15.84 -37.48 5.51
C GLY A 515 16.30 -37.74 4.06
N LEU A 516 15.72 -38.73 3.38
CA LEU A 516 15.93 -38.96 1.94
C LEU A 516 15.34 -37.85 1.07
N LEU A 517 14.14 -37.36 1.40
CA LEU A 517 13.51 -36.24 0.71
C LEU A 517 14.30 -34.94 0.91
N ASP A 518 14.84 -34.71 2.10
CA ASP A 518 15.68 -33.55 2.40
C ASP A 518 17.02 -33.59 1.66
N LEU A 519 17.65 -34.77 1.53
CA LEU A 519 18.83 -34.94 0.66
C LEU A 519 18.52 -34.70 -0.82
N GLN A 520 17.38 -35.19 -1.33
CA GLN A 520 16.97 -34.93 -2.72
C GLN A 520 16.71 -33.44 -2.96
N ARG A 521 16.03 -32.76 -2.02
CA ARG A 521 15.82 -31.30 -2.08
C ARG A 521 17.14 -30.55 -2.03
N TYR A 522 18.09 -30.99 -1.22
CA TYR A 522 19.41 -30.38 -1.09
C TYR A 522 20.25 -30.54 -2.37
N SER A 523 20.33 -31.75 -2.93
CA SER A 523 21.01 -32.03 -4.20
C SER A 523 20.46 -31.15 -5.33
N LYS A 524 19.14 -31.07 -5.44
CA LYS A 524 18.47 -30.21 -6.43
C LYS A 524 18.78 -28.72 -6.22
N LYS A 525 18.86 -28.24 -4.97
CA LYS A 525 19.26 -26.85 -4.66
C LYS A 525 20.73 -26.58 -5.05
N GLN A 526 21.63 -27.52 -4.83
CA GLN A 526 23.04 -27.39 -5.23
C GLN A 526 23.20 -27.33 -6.75
N ASP A 527 22.49 -28.17 -7.51
CA ASP A 527 22.54 -28.16 -8.97
C ASP A 527 22.01 -26.84 -9.56
N ILE A 528 20.89 -26.34 -9.02
CA ILE A 528 20.36 -25.02 -9.38
C ILE A 528 21.41 -23.93 -9.11
N CYS A 529 22.04 -23.95 -7.93
CA CYS A 529 23.04 -22.96 -7.57
C CYS A 529 24.29 -23.02 -8.44
N LYS A 530 24.79 -24.21 -8.79
CA LYS A 530 25.92 -24.37 -9.72
C LYS A 530 25.56 -23.79 -11.09
N HIS A 531 24.38 -24.11 -11.63
CA HIS A 531 23.95 -23.60 -12.92
C HIS A 531 23.74 -22.08 -12.92
N VAL A 532 23.13 -21.52 -11.88
CA VAL A 532 22.88 -20.08 -11.77
C VAL A 532 24.20 -19.31 -11.57
N LEU A 533 25.10 -19.76 -10.69
CA LEU A 533 26.40 -19.10 -10.47
C LEU A 533 27.30 -19.14 -11.71
N GLN A 534 27.34 -20.27 -12.42
CA GLN A 534 28.15 -20.41 -13.64
C GLN A 534 27.59 -19.59 -14.81
N ARG A 535 26.26 -19.64 -15.06
CA ARG A 535 25.67 -18.97 -16.22
C ARG A 535 25.40 -17.49 -16.02
N VAL A 536 24.96 -17.08 -14.83
CA VAL A 536 24.54 -15.69 -14.57
C VAL A 536 25.71 -14.83 -14.09
N PHE A 537 26.60 -15.39 -13.28
CA PHE A 537 27.63 -14.60 -12.59
C PHE A 537 29.04 -14.77 -13.15
N ARG A 538 29.29 -15.72 -14.07
CA ARG A 538 30.62 -16.09 -14.57
C ARG A 538 31.64 -16.30 -13.43
N ILE A 539 31.19 -16.74 -12.27
CA ILE A 539 32.06 -17.10 -11.15
C ILE A 539 32.46 -18.56 -11.40
N ASN A 540 33.71 -18.78 -11.82
CA ASN A 540 34.30 -20.12 -11.84
C ASN A 540 34.47 -20.59 -10.39
N GLY A 541 34.09 -21.85 -10.15
CA GLY A 541 33.87 -22.45 -8.83
C GLY A 541 35.06 -22.42 -7.88
#